data_AF-A0A6F7VWW5-F1
#
_entry.id   AF-A0A6F7VWW5-F1
#
_cell.length_a   1.000
_cell.length_b   1.000
_cell.length_c   1.000
_cell.angle_alpha   90.00
_cell.angle_beta   90.00
_cell.angle_gamma   90.00
#
_symmetry.space_group_name_H-M   'P 1'
#
loop_
_entity.id
_entity.type
_entity.pdbx_description
1 polymer ?
#
loop_
_entity_poly.entity_id
_entity_poly.type
_entity_poly.pdbx_seq_one_letter_code
_entity_poly.pdbx_strand_id
1 'polypeptide(L)'
;RARALLSPVLPRHRAVADAPLDAVAAPDSTELFFCRTEHPDHPSWTGDFTPRAHAASPAGITHIDHVALTQPRHHFDEASLFYRAVLGLRPHESLELADPYGLLRSRAVSNADGSVRLALNLAQVRPGSGPSGSLWQHIALHSRDILATARRLRELGAPLLPIPDNYYDDLEARHELDPGLHRTLRELGLLYDQDDSGTFLHLYTATVGRVFFEIVQRIDGYQGYGAANAPVRLAAQHARTALST
;
A
#
# COMPACT_ATOMS: atom_id res chain seq x y z
N ARG A 1 -19.86 -0.38 -15.48
CA ARG A 1 -19.92 -1.61 -14.65
C ARG A 1 -20.66 -1.35 -13.33
N ALA A 2 -20.16 -0.47 -12.46
CA ALA A 2 -20.84 -0.05 -11.22
C ALA A 2 -22.35 0.25 -11.36
N ARG A 3 -22.72 1.13 -12.31
CA ARG A 3 -24.12 1.47 -12.61
C ARG A 3 -24.98 0.25 -12.99
N ALA A 4 -24.43 -0.68 -13.77
CA ALA A 4 -25.13 -1.89 -14.20
C ALA A 4 -25.34 -2.89 -13.04
N LEU A 5 -24.53 -2.80 -11.98
CA LEU A 5 -24.65 -3.57 -10.75
C LEU A 5 -25.41 -2.83 -9.65
N LEU A 6 -26.05 -1.71 -9.98
CA LEU A 6 -26.85 -0.90 -9.05
C LEU A 6 -26.06 -0.41 -7.82
N SER A 7 -24.73 -0.25 -7.93
CA SER A 7 -23.96 0.41 -6.88
C SER A 7 -24.47 1.85 -6.69
N PRO A 8 -24.82 2.26 -5.47
CA PRO A 8 -25.35 3.59 -5.23
C PRO A 8 -24.29 4.64 -5.55
N VAL A 9 -24.67 5.62 -6.37
CA VAL A 9 -23.83 6.80 -6.61
C VAL A 9 -23.98 7.72 -5.41
N LEU A 10 -22.86 8.10 -4.80
CA LEU A 10 -22.87 8.97 -3.64
C LEU A 10 -23.11 10.42 -4.08
N PRO A 11 -24.05 11.14 -3.45
CA PRO A 11 -24.29 12.54 -3.76
C PRO A 11 -23.09 13.39 -3.33
N ARG A 12 -22.69 14.34 -4.17
CA ARG A 12 -21.58 15.27 -3.87
C ARG A 12 -22.01 16.71 -4.05
N HIS A 13 -21.63 17.56 -3.10
CA HIS A 13 -21.66 19.00 -3.29
C HIS A 13 -20.46 19.41 -4.15
N ARG A 14 -20.72 20.08 -5.28
CA ARG A 14 -19.69 20.63 -6.16
C ARG A 14 -20.17 21.94 -6.77
N ALA A 15 -19.25 22.81 -7.16
CA ALA A 15 -19.59 23.94 -8.01
C ALA A 15 -19.95 23.44 -9.42
N VAL A 16 -20.72 24.23 -10.16
CA VAL A 16 -21.10 23.90 -11.55
C VAL A 16 -19.88 23.80 -12.45
N ALA A 17 -18.82 24.55 -12.14
CA ALA A 17 -17.58 24.57 -12.91
C ALA A 17 -16.63 23.39 -12.59
N ASP A 18 -16.84 22.69 -11.48
CA ASP A 18 -15.97 21.59 -11.06
C ASP A 18 -16.22 20.34 -11.91
N ALA A 19 -15.17 19.57 -12.18
CA ALA A 19 -15.28 18.30 -12.87
C ALA A 19 -16.28 17.35 -12.16
N PRO A 20 -17.09 16.59 -12.91
CA PRO A 20 -17.93 15.56 -12.31
C PRO A 20 -17.04 14.42 -11.82
N LEU A 21 -17.10 14.16 -10.52
CA LEU A 21 -16.43 13.04 -9.86
C LEU A 21 -17.49 12.11 -9.31
N ASP A 22 -17.88 11.13 -10.14
CA ASP A 22 -18.81 10.08 -9.71
C ASP A 22 -18.11 9.20 -8.66
N ALA A 23 -18.82 8.87 -7.59
CA ALA A 23 -18.31 8.02 -6.53
C ALA A 23 -19.28 6.90 -6.17
N VAL A 24 -18.74 5.77 -5.73
CA VAL A 24 -19.49 4.66 -5.14
C VAL A 24 -18.87 4.29 -3.79
N ALA A 25 -19.68 3.75 -2.88
CA ALA A 25 -19.19 3.19 -1.63
C ALA A 25 -18.85 1.70 -1.80
N ALA A 26 -17.68 1.30 -1.31
CA ALA A 26 -17.36 -0.09 -1.01
C ALA A 26 -18.11 -0.55 0.27
N PRO A 27 -18.16 -1.87 0.57
CA PRO A 27 -18.91 -2.39 1.71
C PRO A 27 -18.53 -1.79 3.07
N ASP A 28 -17.23 -1.49 3.26
CA ASP A 28 -16.71 -0.83 4.46
C ASP A 28 -16.92 0.71 4.46
N SER A 29 -17.73 1.22 3.55
CA SER A 29 -17.97 2.65 3.28
C SER A 29 -16.78 3.41 2.71
N THR A 30 -15.72 2.74 2.24
CA THR A 30 -14.66 3.40 1.49
C THR A 30 -15.23 3.98 0.20
N GLU A 31 -15.08 5.30 0.00
CA GLU A 31 -15.54 5.98 -1.21
C GLU A 31 -14.53 5.82 -2.34
N LEU A 32 -15.00 5.40 -3.51
CA LEU A 32 -14.20 5.23 -4.72
C LEU A 32 -14.64 6.23 -5.77
N PHE A 33 -13.73 7.14 -6.11
CA PHE A 33 -13.96 8.19 -7.10
C PHE A 33 -13.47 7.75 -8.47
N PHE A 34 -14.33 7.89 -9.48
CA PHE A 34 -13.99 7.63 -10.88
C PHE A 34 -13.58 8.93 -11.55
N CYS A 35 -12.26 9.18 -11.55
CA CYS A 35 -11.68 10.35 -12.16
C CYS A 35 -11.27 10.07 -13.61
N ARG A 36 -11.65 10.95 -14.55
CA ARG A 36 -11.10 10.97 -15.91
C ARG A 36 -10.12 12.14 -16.04
N THR A 37 -8.94 11.87 -16.57
CA THR A 37 -7.90 12.86 -16.86
C THR A 37 -7.62 12.87 -18.35
N GLU A 38 -7.35 14.06 -18.90
CA GLU A 38 -6.84 14.25 -20.28
C GLU A 38 -7.70 13.60 -21.38
N HIS A 39 -9.02 13.53 -21.19
CA HIS A 39 -9.94 12.96 -22.17
C HIS A 39 -10.68 14.09 -22.92
N PRO A 40 -10.72 14.09 -24.27
CA PRO A 40 -11.30 15.20 -25.04
C PRO A 40 -12.74 15.57 -24.65
N ASP A 41 -13.54 14.55 -24.33
CA ASP A 41 -14.97 14.71 -24.04
C ASP A 41 -15.30 14.84 -22.54
N HIS A 42 -14.30 15.03 -21.68
CA HIS A 42 -14.53 15.12 -20.24
C HIS A 42 -13.58 16.11 -19.57
N PRO A 43 -14.08 17.06 -18.74
CA PRO A 43 -13.20 17.95 -18.00
C PRO A 43 -12.30 17.14 -17.05
N SER A 44 -11.01 17.47 -17.04
CA SER A 44 -10.06 16.84 -16.13
C SER A 44 -10.27 17.37 -14.72
N TRP A 45 -10.34 16.48 -13.74
CA TRP A 45 -10.47 16.86 -12.32
C TRP A 45 -9.32 17.70 -11.81
N THR A 46 -8.15 17.63 -12.44
CA THR A 46 -7.00 18.50 -12.14
C THR A 46 -7.24 19.96 -12.51
N GLY A 47 -8.20 20.25 -13.41
CA GLY A 47 -8.58 21.60 -13.80
C GLY A 47 -9.31 22.38 -12.71
N ASP A 48 -9.81 21.69 -11.68
CA ASP A 48 -10.44 22.30 -10.50
C ASP A 48 -9.39 22.95 -9.57
N PHE A 49 -8.10 22.77 -9.86
CA PHE A 49 -6.99 23.25 -9.04
C PHE A 49 -6.12 24.23 -9.84
N THR A 50 -5.61 25.27 -9.17
CA THR A 50 -4.58 26.14 -9.72
C THR A 50 -3.21 25.47 -9.61
N PRO A 51 -2.52 25.13 -10.71
CA PRO A 51 -1.21 24.51 -10.64
C PRO A 51 -0.21 25.44 -9.94
N ARG A 52 0.57 24.89 -9.01
CA ARG A 52 1.76 25.55 -8.47
C ARG A 52 2.99 24.86 -9.05
N ALA A 53 4.04 25.64 -9.29
CA ALA A 53 5.30 25.09 -9.78
C ALA A 53 5.74 23.95 -8.84
N HIS A 54 5.84 22.75 -9.39
CA HIS A 54 6.25 21.59 -8.64
C HIS A 54 7.77 21.65 -8.52
N ALA A 55 8.30 21.76 -7.29
CA ALA A 55 9.71 21.43 -7.08
C ALA A 55 9.92 19.97 -7.56
N ALA A 56 10.97 19.72 -8.32
CA ALA A 56 11.29 18.39 -8.82
C ALA A 56 11.17 17.34 -7.71
N SER A 57 10.50 16.21 -7.96
CA SER A 57 10.31 15.13 -6.99
C SER A 57 11.68 14.69 -6.47
N PRO A 58 12.09 15.09 -5.25
CA PRO A 58 13.49 15.01 -4.84
C PRO A 58 13.90 13.59 -4.46
N ALA A 59 12.96 12.65 -4.46
CA ALA A 59 13.12 11.31 -3.94
C ALA A 59 12.76 10.21 -4.95
N GLY A 60 12.68 10.51 -6.26
CA GLY A 60 12.50 9.47 -7.29
C GLY A 60 11.16 8.73 -7.30
N ILE A 61 10.21 9.14 -6.45
CA ILE A 61 8.84 8.62 -6.39
C ILE A 61 8.06 9.05 -7.62
N THR A 62 7.32 8.13 -8.23
CA THR A 62 6.62 8.35 -9.50
C THR A 62 5.10 8.15 -9.44
N HIS A 63 4.61 7.14 -8.73
CA HIS A 63 3.19 6.80 -8.66
C HIS A 63 2.87 5.97 -7.42
N ILE A 64 1.58 5.76 -7.16
CA ILE A 64 1.09 4.79 -6.17
C ILE A 64 1.22 3.39 -6.76
N ASP A 65 1.99 2.51 -6.13
CA ASP A 65 2.14 1.11 -6.55
C ASP A 65 0.91 0.27 -6.17
N HIS A 66 0.49 0.37 -4.91
CA HIS A 66 -0.69 -0.30 -4.38
C HIS A 66 -1.21 0.38 -3.12
N VAL A 67 -2.46 0.07 -2.75
CA VAL A 67 -3.07 0.51 -1.49
C VAL A 67 -3.49 -0.73 -0.69
N ALA A 68 -3.05 -0.81 0.55
CA ALA A 68 -3.48 -1.87 1.46
C ALA A 68 -4.61 -1.38 2.35
N LEU A 69 -5.73 -2.10 2.28
CA LEU A 69 -6.95 -1.76 2.98
C LEU A 69 -7.28 -2.80 4.05
N THR A 70 -7.22 -2.44 5.33
CA THR A 70 -7.68 -3.32 6.40
C THR A 70 -9.18 -3.23 6.55
N GLN A 71 -9.85 -4.36 6.29
CA GLN A 71 -11.29 -4.53 6.23
C GLN A 71 -11.87 -4.97 7.57
N PRO A 72 -13.07 -4.50 7.94
CA PRO A 72 -13.85 -5.11 9.01
C PRO A 72 -14.14 -6.58 8.70
N ARG A 73 -14.11 -7.45 9.73
CA ARG A 73 -14.28 -8.91 9.58
C ARG A 73 -15.47 -9.35 8.74
N HIS A 74 -16.58 -8.62 8.84
CA HIS A 74 -17.84 -8.94 8.17
C HIS A 74 -17.87 -8.47 6.71
N HIS A 75 -16.96 -7.57 6.32
CA HIS A 75 -16.88 -7.05 4.96
C HIS A 75 -15.73 -7.65 4.14
N PHE A 76 -14.83 -8.46 4.72
CA PHE A 76 -13.64 -8.92 4.00
C PHE A 76 -13.94 -9.66 2.68
N ASP A 77 -14.79 -10.69 2.73
CA ASP A 77 -15.14 -11.45 1.52
C ASP A 77 -16.11 -10.66 0.62
N GLU A 78 -16.96 -9.81 1.21
CA GLU A 78 -17.85 -8.89 0.47
C GLU A 78 -17.05 -7.86 -0.33
N ALA A 79 -16.00 -7.28 0.25
CA ALA A 79 -15.10 -6.34 -0.39
C ALA A 79 -14.40 -6.98 -1.58
N SER A 80 -13.88 -8.20 -1.41
CA SER A 80 -13.30 -8.98 -2.51
C SER A 80 -14.28 -9.18 -3.67
N LEU A 81 -15.54 -9.53 -3.37
CA LEU A 81 -16.59 -9.64 -4.39
C LEU A 81 -16.90 -8.29 -5.03
N PHE A 82 -17.02 -7.23 -4.24
CA PHE A 82 -17.28 -5.87 -4.70
C PHE A 82 -16.20 -5.38 -5.66
N TYR A 83 -14.92 -5.46 -5.30
CA TYR A 83 -13.83 -5.02 -6.17
C TYR A 83 -13.77 -5.81 -7.48
N ARG A 84 -14.12 -7.09 -7.45
CA ARG A 84 -14.26 -7.90 -8.66
C ARG A 84 -15.48 -7.52 -9.50
N ALA A 85 -16.63 -7.35 -8.87
CA ALA A 85 -17.88 -7.10 -9.55
C ALA A 85 -17.93 -5.66 -10.10
N VAL A 86 -17.56 -4.66 -9.29
CA VAL A 86 -17.71 -3.24 -9.60
C VAL A 86 -16.54 -2.70 -10.41
N LEU A 87 -15.30 -2.98 -9.97
CA LEU A 87 -14.07 -2.47 -10.61
C LEU A 87 -13.45 -3.44 -11.62
N GLY A 88 -13.87 -4.72 -11.62
CA GLY A 88 -13.29 -5.73 -12.51
C GLY A 88 -11.92 -6.22 -12.08
N LEU A 89 -11.52 -6.00 -10.82
CA LEU A 89 -10.27 -6.51 -10.27
C LEU A 89 -10.35 -8.04 -10.08
N ARG A 90 -9.23 -8.72 -10.24
CA ARG A 90 -9.11 -10.17 -10.07
C ARG A 90 -8.51 -10.46 -8.70
N PRO A 91 -9.18 -11.24 -7.84
CA PRO A 91 -8.59 -11.68 -6.59
C PRO A 91 -7.50 -12.72 -6.86
N HIS A 92 -6.41 -12.59 -6.12
CA HIS A 92 -5.33 -13.58 -6.02
C HIS A 92 -5.61 -14.52 -4.85
N GLU A 93 -4.73 -15.51 -4.68
CA GLU A 93 -4.78 -16.42 -3.54
C GLU A 93 -4.70 -15.67 -2.21
N SER A 94 -5.41 -16.19 -1.21
CA SER A 94 -5.35 -15.64 0.15
C SER A 94 -4.14 -16.18 0.89
N LEU A 95 -3.44 -15.28 1.56
CA LEU A 95 -2.31 -15.61 2.42
C LEU A 95 -2.71 -15.45 3.88
N GLU A 96 -2.16 -16.31 4.74
CA GLU A 96 -2.22 -16.15 6.20
C GLU A 96 -0.82 -15.86 6.72
N LEU A 97 -0.68 -14.74 7.40
CA LEU A 97 0.60 -14.17 7.82
C LEU A 97 0.60 -14.04 9.34
N ALA A 98 1.74 -14.33 9.95
CA ALA A 98 1.90 -14.16 11.39
C ALA A 98 1.87 -12.66 11.76
N ASP A 99 1.06 -12.33 12.76
CA ASP A 99 0.91 -11.01 13.36
C ASP A 99 1.08 -11.12 14.88
N PRO A 100 1.62 -10.10 15.59
CA PRO A 100 1.74 -10.13 17.05
C PRO A 100 0.43 -10.40 17.81
N TYR A 101 -0.72 -10.16 17.18
CA TYR A 101 -2.04 -10.41 17.76
C TYR A 101 -2.73 -11.67 17.21
N GLY A 102 -2.10 -12.44 16.31
CA GLY A 102 -2.67 -13.67 15.76
C GLY A 102 -2.32 -13.90 14.29
N LEU A 103 -3.32 -14.23 13.47
CA LEU A 103 -3.16 -14.36 12.02
C LEU A 103 -3.76 -13.15 11.30
N LEU A 104 -2.96 -12.55 10.43
CA LEU A 104 -3.39 -11.60 9.41
C LEU A 104 -3.75 -12.38 8.15
N ARG A 105 -5.01 -12.33 7.72
CA ARG A 105 -5.40 -12.84 6.40
C ARG A 105 -5.28 -11.71 5.38
N SER A 106 -4.55 -11.92 4.30
CA SER A 106 -4.40 -10.95 3.21
C SER A 106 -4.88 -11.52 1.88
N ARG A 107 -5.53 -10.69 1.06
CA ARG A 107 -5.95 -11.02 -0.30
C ARG A 107 -5.64 -9.85 -1.22
N ALA A 108 -4.69 -10.04 -2.12
CA ALA A 108 -4.45 -9.08 -3.18
C ALA A 108 -5.58 -9.12 -4.23
N VAL A 109 -5.94 -7.97 -4.76
CA VAL A 109 -6.83 -7.81 -5.92
C VAL A 109 -6.18 -6.85 -6.90
N SER A 110 -6.13 -7.18 -8.19
CA SER A 110 -5.54 -6.30 -9.21
C SER A 110 -6.25 -6.41 -10.56
N ASN A 111 -6.09 -5.41 -11.41
CA ASN A 111 -6.46 -5.53 -12.83
C ASN A 111 -5.39 -6.34 -13.59
N ALA A 112 -5.65 -6.60 -14.88
CA ALA A 112 -4.86 -7.53 -15.69
C ALA A 112 -3.43 -7.03 -16.01
N ASP A 113 -3.26 -5.73 -16.17
CA ASP A 113 -1.96 -5.07 -16.40
C ASP A 113 -1.27 -4.67 -15.09
N GLY A 114 -1.96 -4.80 -13.94
CA GLY A 114 -1.43 -4.48 -12.63
C GLY A 114 -1.24 -2.99 -12.37
N SER A 115 -1.88 -2.12 -13.15
CA SER A 115 -1.88 -0.66 -12.91
C SER A 115 -2.76 -0.24 -11.73
N VAL A 116 -3.71 -1.08 -11.32
CA VAL A 116 -4.51 -0.90 -10.10
C VAL A 116 -4.36 -2.14 -9.22
N ARG A 117 -3.84 -1.93 -8.01
CA ARG A 117 -3.54 -2.99 -7.03
C ARG A 117 -4.06 -2.60 -5.65
N LEU A 118 -4.81 -3.50 -5.03
CA LEU A 118 -5.20 -3.39 -3.62
C LEU A 118 -4.78 -4.65 -2.85
N ALA A 119 -4.36 -4.49 -1.60
CA ALA A 119 -4.17 -5.60 -0.67
C ALA A 119 -5.23 -5.52 0.43
N LEU A 120 -6.21 -6.41 0.38
CA LEU A 120 -7.28 -6.46 1.40
C LEU A 120 -6.79 -7.26 2.59
N ASN A 121 -6.84 -6.67 3.78
CA ASN A 121 -6.31 -7.26 4.99
C ASN A 121 -7.43 -7.48 6.02
N LEU A 122 -7.40 -8.63 6.70
CA LEU A 122 -8.22 -8.93 7.86
C LEU A 122 -7.27 -9.24 9.02
N ALA A 123 -7.11 -8.26 9.90
CA ALA A 123 -6.26 -8.36 11.08
C ALA A 123 -7.09 -8.68 12.33
N GLN A 124 -6.50 -9.41 13.27
CA GLN A 124 -7.05 -9.48 14.62
C GLN A 124 -6.80 -8.17 15.35
N VAL A 125 -7.85 -7.64 15.97
CA VAL A 125 -7.78 -6.38 16.70
C VAL A 125 -7.26 -6.65 18.11
N ARG A 126 -6.28 -5.86 18.56
CA ARG A 126 -5.76 -5.93 19.93
C ARG A 126 -6.92 -5.81 20.94
N PRO A 127 -7.05 -6.73 21.92
CA PRO A 127 -8.07 -6.60 22.96
C PRO A 127 -8.00 -5.23 23.66
N GLY A 128 -9.14 -4.55 23.78
CA GLY A 128 -9.26 -3.24 24.44
C GLY A 128 -8.91 -2.02 23.57
N SER A 129 -8.55 -2.19 22.29
CA SER A 129 -8.19 -1.08 21.39
C SER A 129 -9.37 -0.31 20.78
N GLY A 130 -10.59 -0.56 21.26
CA GLY A 130 -11.82 0.04 20.76
C GLY A 130 -12.23 -0.43 19.36
N PRO A 131 -13.38 0.03 18.83
CA PRO A 131 -13.93 -0.41 17.55
C PRO A 131 -13.08 -0.04 16.33
N SER A 132 -12.15 0.91 16.46
CA SER A 132 -11.21 1.32 15.41
C SER A 132 -9.81 0.69 15.54
N GLY A 133 -9.64 -0.26 16.47
CA GLY A 133 -8.35 -0.80 16.87
C GLY A 133 -7.54 -1.37 15.71
N SER A 134 -6.36 -0.79 15.49
CA SER A 134 -5.29 -1.26 14.58
C SER A 134 -5.66 -1.52 13.11
N LEU A 135 -6.70 -0.86 12.59
CA LEU A 135 -7.00 -0.85 11.15
C LEU A 135 -6.01 0.04 10.39
N TRP A 136 -4.72 -0.26 10.50
CA TRP A 136 -3.70 0.44 9.75
C TRP A 136 -3.93 0.20 8.27
N GLN A 137 -3.83 1.29 7.53
CA GLN A 137 -3.86 1.29 6.08
C GLN A 137 -2.48 1.69 5.61
N HIS A 138 -2.09 1.27 4.41
CA HIS A 138 -0.87 1.80 3.83
C HIS A 138 -1.01 2.09 2.35
N ILE A 139 -0.24 3.09 1.94
CA ILE A 139 -0.12 3.49 0.54
C ILE A 139 1.33 3.21 0.16
N ALA A 140 1.51 2.32 -0.81
CA ALA A 140 2.81 2.04 -1.38
C ALA A 140 3.09 2.98 -2.54
N LEU A 141 4.29 3.55 -2.55
CA LEU A 141 4.75 4.53 -3.53
C LEU A 141 5.93 3.93 -4.29
N HIS A 142 5.80 3.86 -5.61
CA HIS A 142 6.85 3.33 -6.46
C HIS A 142 7.99 4.33 -6.62
N SER A 143 9.21 3.85 -6.39
CA SER A 143 10.46 4.55 -6.68
C SER A 143 11.22 3.88 -7.83
N ARG A 144 11.82 4.72 -8.69
CA ARG A 144 12.73 4.27 -9.76
C ARG A 144 14.11 3.85 -9.25
N ASP A 145 14.51 4.36 -8.09
CA ASP A 145 15.76 4.01 -7.40
C ASP A 145 15.54 4.12 -5.90
N ILE A 146 15.13 3.01 -5.29
CA ILE A 146 14.80 2.95 -3.88
C ILE A 146 16.03 3.14 -2.98
N LEU A 147 17.23 2.80 -3.44
CA LEU A 147 18.45 3.00 -2.65
C LEU A 147 18.75 4.50 -2.51
N ALA A 148 18.69 5.25 -3.62
CA ALA A 148 18.81 6.70 -3.60
C ALA A 148 17.66 7.35 -2.81
N THR A 149 16.44 6.84 -2.97
CA THR A 149 15.25 7.30 -2.24
C THR A 149 15.41 7.13 -0.74
N ALA A 150 15.84 5.95 -0.29
CA ALA A 150 16.05 5.63 1.12
C ALA A 150 17.12 6.53 1.76
N ARG A 151 18.26 6.73 1.07
CA ARG A 151 19.29 7.68 1.51
C ARG A 151 18.71 9.08 1.67
N ARG A 152 17.96 9.55 0.67
CA ARG A 152 17.36 10.88 0.70
C ARG A 152 16.32 11.05 1.82
N LEU A 153 15.48 10.05 2.04
CA LEU A 153 14.50 10.06 3.13
C LEU A 153 15.20 10.14 4.49
N ARG A 154 16.32 9.44 4.68
CA ARG A 154 17.13 9.51 5.91
C ARG A 154 17.78 10.88 6.10
N GLU A 155 18.36 11.45 5.04
CA GLU A 155 18.91 12.82 5.08
C GLU A 155 17.86 13.87 5.47
N LEU A 156 16.62 13.68 5.02
CA LEU A 156 15.48 14.53 5.36
C LEU A 156 14.90 14.25 6.76
N GLY A 157 15.42 13.25 7.49
CA GLY A 157 14.90 12.87 8.80
C GLY A 157 13.52 12.22 8.76
N ALA A 158 13.13 11.60 7.64
CA ALA A 158 11.87 10.90 7.53
C ALA A 158 11.76 9.81 8.61
N PRO A 159 10.59 9.65 9.27
CA PRO A 159 10.43 8.66 10.31
C PRO A 159 10.30 7.27 9.69
N LEU A 160 11.41 6.60 9.43
CA LEU A 160 11.42 5.24 8.88
C LEU A 160 11.16 4.19 9.98
N LEU A 161 10.54 3.08 9.59
CA LEU A 161 10.35 1.91 10.46
C LEU A 161 11.70 1.18 10.61
N PRO A 162 12.19 0.98 11.84
CA PRO A 162 13.44 0.28 12.10
C PRO A 162 13.18 -1.21 11.98
N ILE A 163 13.93 -1.84 11.08
CA ILE A 163 13.90 -3.28 10.87
C ILE A 163 14.96 -3.91 11.78
N PRO A 164 14.64 -4.97 12.53
CA PRO A 164 15.57 -5.58 13.47
C PRO A 164 16.71 -6.29 12.73
N ASP A 165 17.91 -6.27 13.32
CA ASP A 165 19.13 -6.77 12.70
C ASP A 165 19.08 -8.25 12.31
N ASN A 166 18.37 -9.06 13.09
CA ASN A 166 18.20 -10.50 12.83
C ASN A 166 17.46 -10.79 11.52
N TYR A 167 16.70 -9.82 10.98
CA TYR A 167 16.13 -9.96 9.64
C TYR A 167 17.21 -10.10 8.57
N TYR A 168 18.29 -9.32 8.66
CA TYR A 168 19.36 -9.34 7.66
C TYR A 168 20.24 -10.57 7.80
N ASP A 169 20.41 -11.06 9.02
CA ASP A 169 21.11 -12.32 9.27
C ASP A 169 20.31 -13.50 8.68
N ASP A 170 18.98 -13.49 8.81
CA ASP A 170 18.08 -14.47 8.15
C ASP A 170 18.04 -14.29 6.61
N LEU A 171 18.06 -13.04 6.13
CA LEU A 171 18.04 -12.74 4.70
C LEU A 171 19.26 -13.33 3.97
N GLU A 172 20.45 -13.25 4.60
CA GLU A 172 21.68 -13.86 4.09
C GLU A 172 21.58 -15.39 4.00
N ALA A 173 20.83 -16.02 4.90
CA ALA A 173 20.61 -17.47 4.88
C ALA A 173 19.57 -17.90 3.82
N ARG A 174 18.61 -17.04 3.48
CA ARG A 174 17.53 -17.35 2.51
C ARG A 174 17.89 -17.04 1.07
N HIS A 175 18.75 -16.05 0.83
CA HIS A 175 19.07 -15.53 -0.49
C HIS A 175 20.58 -15.34 -0.67
N GLU A 176 21.10 -15.74 -1.82
CA GLU A 176 22.48 -15.49 -2.21
C GLU A 176 22.64 -14.06 -2.74
N LEU A 177 22.68 -13.08 -1.82
CA LEU A 177 22.84 -11.67 -2.18
C LEU A 177 24.31 -11.27 -2.30
N ASP A 178 24.59 -10.31 -3.18
CA ASP A 178 25.88 -9.62 -3.19
C ASP A 178 26.16 -9.01 -1.79
N PRO A 179 27.35 -9.23 -1.19
CA PRO A 179 27.66 -8.72 0.15
C PRO A 179 27.57 -7.18 0.28
N GLY A 180 27.82 -6.45 -0.80
CA GLY A 180 27.67 -5.00 -0.84
C GLY A 180 26.21 -4.56 -0.83
N LEU A 181 25.35 -5.26 -1.59
CA LEU A 181 23.91 -5.06 -1.55
C LEU A 181 23.35 -5.39 -0.17
N HIS A 182 23.67 -6.55 0.40
CA HIS A 182 23.21 -6.96 1.74
C HIS A 182 23.51 -5.90 2.80
N ARG A 183 24.76 -5.41 2.84
CA ARG A 183 25.17 -4.33 3.74
C ARG A 183 24.36 -3.06 3.51
N THR A 184 24.15 -2.69 2.25
CA THR A 184 23.36 -1.51 1.89
C THR A 184 21.90 -1.64 2.35
N LEU A 185 21.29 -2.82 2.20
CA LEU A 185 19.94 -3.08 2.67
C LEU A 185 19.85 -2.92 4.18
N ARG A 186 20.79 -3.51 4.91
CA ARG A 186 20.91 -3.40 6.38
C ARG A 186 21.07 -1.96 6.83
N GLU A 187 22.02 -1.25 6.24
CA GLU A 187 22.30 0.15 6.55
C GLU A 187 21.08 1.03 6.34
N LEU A 188 20.30 0.79 5.28
CA LEU A 188 19.17 1.63 4.88
C LEU A 188 17.83 1.22 5.48
N GLY A 189 17.72 0.03 6.09
CA GLY A 189 16.45 -0.46 6.61
C GLY A 189 15.54 -1.06 5.53
N LEU A 190 16.11 -1.56 4.43
CA LEU A 190 15.37 -2.08 3.29
C LEU A 190 15.12 -3.58 3.42
N LEU A 191 13.90 -3.98 3.12
CA LEU A 191 13.47 -5.36 3.04
C LEU A 191 13.57 -5.84 1.58
N TYR A 192 13.75 -7.14 1.41
CA TYR A 192 13.99 -7.82 0.15
C TYR A 192 13.07 -9.02 -0.01
N ASP A 193 12.49 -9.19 -1.19
CA ASP A 193 11.77 -10.39 -1.60
C ASP A 193 12.12 -10.73 -3.06
N GLN A 194 12.04 -12.01 -3.42
CA GLN A 194 12.32 -12.48 -4.78
C GLN A 194 11.43 -13.67 -5.11
N ASP A 195 10.93 -13.70 -6.34
CA ASP A 195 10.28 -14.86 -6.95
C ASP A 195 10.96 -15.21 -8.29
N ASP A 196 10.42 -16.20 -9.00
CA ASP A 196 10.95 -16.64 -10.31
C ASP A 196 10.92 -15.54 -11.39
N SER A 197 10.15 -14.46 -11.18
CA SER A 197 9.94 -13.39 -12.15
C SER A 197 10.77 -12.13 -11.89
N GLY A 198 11.23 -11.92 -10.65
CA GLY A 198 12.06 -10.77 -10.31
C GLY A 198 12.17 -10.50 -8.82
N THR A 199 12.62 -9.28 -8.51
CA THR A 199 12.96 -8.85 -7.16
C THR A 199 12.10 -7.69 -6.70
N PHE A 200 11.86 -7.61 -5.40
CA PHE A 200 11.13 -6.56 -4.73
C PHE A 200 11.95 -5.99 -3.58
N LEU A 201 12.18 -4.68 -3.64
CA LEU A 201 12.79 -3.91 -2.57
C LEU A 201 11.75 -2.99 -1.98
N HIS A 202 11.68 -2.92 -0.66
CA HIS A 202 10.74 -2.03 0.00
C HIS A 202 11.17 -1.58 1.38
N LEU A 203 10.69 -0.42 1.80
CA LEU A 203 10.82 0.07 3.17
C LEU A 203 9.52 0.70 3.64
N TYR A 204 9.39 0.87 4.95
CA TYR A 204 8.19 1.42 5.57
C TYR A 204 8.51 2.69 6.34
N THR A 205 7.56 3.63 6.37
CA THR A 205 7.57 4.72 7.35
C THR A 205 6.96 4.25 8.67
N ALA A 206 7.19 5.02 9.73
CA ALA A 206 6.37 4.94 10.92
C ALA A 206 4.91 5.32 10.61
N THR A 207 3.99 4.82 11.42
CA THR A 207 2.56 5.10 11.31
C THR A 207 2.25 6.51 11.82
N VAL A 208 1.52 7.27 11.01
CA VAL A 208 0.97 8.58 11.36
C VAL A 208 -0.55 8.44 11.44
N GLY A 209 -1.09 8.51 12.67
CA GLY A 209 -2.49 8.21 12.92
C GLY A 209 -2.83 6.75 12.59
N ARG A 210 -3.53 6.52 11.48
CA ARG A 210 -3.92 5.18 10.99
C ARG A 210 -3.25 4.78 9.68
N VAL A 211 -2.38 5.61 9.14
CA VAL A 211 -1.75 5.40 7.83
C VAL A 211 -0.24 5.39 7.98
N PHE A 212 0.41 4.47 7.27
CA PHE A 212 1.84 4.53 7.02
C PHE A 212 2.09 4.44 5.51
N PHE A 213 3.29 4.79 5.08
CA PHE A 213 3.69 4.68 3.70
C PHE A 213 4.69 3.55 3.53
N GLU A 214 4.61 2.91 2.39
CA GLU A 214 5.61 1.97 1.91
C GLU A 214 6.28 2.60 0.69
N ILE A 215 7.60 2.53 0.59
CA ILE A 215 8.30 2.87 -0.64
C ILE A 215 8.76 1.56 -1.25
N VAL A 216 8.48 1.36 -2.52
CA VAL A 216 8.74 0.10 -3.21
C VAL A 216 9.51 0.32 -4.49
N GLN A 217 10.27 -0.69 -4.89
CA GLN A 217 10.79 -0.83 -6.24
C GLN A 217 10.63 -2.28 -6.66
N ARG A 218 9.90 -2.48 -7.75
CA ARG A 218 9.80 -3.75 -8.45
C ARG A 218 10.89 -3.77 -9.50
N ILE A 219 11.72 -4.80 -9.47
CA ILE A 219 12.80 -5.03 -10.42
C ILE A 219 12.40 -6.23 -11.26
N ASP A 220 12.64 -6.11 -12.57
CA ASP A 220 12.21 -7.07 -13.58
C ASP A 220 10.69 -7.30 -13.56
N GLY A 221 10.25 -8.56 -13.51
CA GLY A 221 8.85 -8.95 -13.64
C GLY A 221 8.05 -9.03 -12.34
N TYR A 222 8.62 -8.71 -11.16
CA TYR A 222 8.02 -9.02 -9.87
C TYR A 222 6.58 -8.48 -9.69
N GLN A 223 5.62 -9.40 -9.52
CA GLN A 223 4.19 -9.06 -9.40
C GLN A 223 3.64 -9.18 -7.97
N GLY A 224 4.40 -9.72 -7.02
CA GLY A 224 3.99 -9.96 -5.64
C GLY A 224 3.86 -8.70 -4.77
N TYR A 225 3.78 -8.87 -3.45
CA TYR A 225 3.56 -7.78 -2.49
C TYR A 225 4.52 -7.81 -1.29
N GLY A 226 5.66 -8.51 -1.42
CA GLY A 226 6.62 -8.66 -0.32
C GLY A 226 6.04 -9.42 0.88
N ALA A 227 5.16 -10.41 0.63
CA ALA A 227 4.39 -11.08 1.69
C ALA A 227 5.31 -11.76 2.73
N ALA A 228 6.46 -12.26 2.30
CA ALA A 228 7.48 -12.85 3.19
C ALA A 228 7.98 -11.86 4.26
N ASN A 229 7.98 -10.55 3.95
CA ASN A 229 8.47 -9.51 4.85
C ASN A 229 7.36 -8.93 5.76
N ALA A 230 6.09 -9.27 5.51
CA ALA A 230 4.97 -8.72 6.28
C ALA A 230 5.04 -9.04 7.78
N PRO A 231 5.37 -10.27 8.24
CA PRO A 231 5.53 -10.56 9.67
C PRO A 231 6.58 -9.68 10.36
N VAL A 232 7.70 -9.42 9.67
CA VAL A 232 8.80 -8.57 10.18
C VAL A 232 8.32 -7.13 10.37
N ARG A 233 7.62 -6.58 9.36
CA ARG A 233 6.98 -5.27 9.45
C ARG A 233 6.01 -5.20 10.63
N LEU A 234 5.10 -6.16 10.76
CA LEU A 234 4.06 -6.17 11.80
C LEU A 234 4.68 -6.19 13.21
N ALA A 235 5.72 -7.01 13.41
CA ALA A 235 6.47 -7.05 14.66
C ALA A 235 7.17 -5.71 14.97
N ALA A 236 7.82 -5.10 13.97
CA ALA A 236 8.49 -3.81 14.13
C ALA A 236 7.51 -2.67 14.45
N GLN A 237 6.33 -2.65 13.81
CA GLN A 237 5.28 -1.66 14.09
C GLN A 237 4.68 -1.84 15.50
N HIS A 238 4.51 -3.09 15.95
CA HIS A 238 4.09 -3.40 17.31
C HIS A 238 5.08 -2.87 18.35
N ALA A 239 6.37 -3.15 18.18
CA ALA A 239 7.42 -2.72 19.09
C ALA A 239 7.48 -1.18 19.24
N ARG A 240 7.33 -0.43 18.13
CA ARG A 240 7.29 1.05 18.18
C ARG A 240 6.05 1.60 18.89
N THR A 241 4.90 0.95 18.70
CA THR A 241 3.67 1.35 19.38
C THR A 241 3.82 1.20 20.89
N ALA A 242 4.42 0.10 21.34
CA ALA A 242 4.68 -0.16 22.76
C ALA A 242 5.67 0.83 23.40
N LEU A 243 6.60 1.40 22.63
CA LEU A 243 7.55 2.41 23.09
C LEU A 243 6.98 3.83 23.14
N SER A 244 5.83 4.06 22.50
CA SER A 244 5.17 5.38 22.42
C SER A 244 4.04 5.54 23.46
N THR A 245 3.79 4.50 24.26
CA THR A 245 2.80 4.45 25.36
C THR A 245 3.49 4.37 26.70
#